data_AF-A0A961ZXF2-F1
#
_entry.id   AF-A0A961ZXF2-F1
#
_cell.length_a   1.000
_cell.length_b   1.000
_cell.length_c   1.000
_cell.angle_alpha   90.00
_cell.angle_beta   90.00
_cell.angle_gamma   90.00
#
_symmetry.space_group_name_H-M   'P 1'
#
loop_
_entity.id
_entity.type
_entity.pdbx_description
1 polymer ?
#
loop_
_entity_poly.entity_id
_entity_poly.type
_entity_poly.pdbx_seq_one_letter_code
_entity_poly.pdbx_strand_id
1 'polypeptide(L)'
;MMTIQSVMLVALGVLSAAFIVLLVIPFYRRRTERLAVADVKRHLPMTEAEIRADKDRLRAEYAIRIHQLETRVDEATHQAARQKIELNRRDGAINDLEGKIGSLTSALEEHENARRVLEQSITDRLPKVEERLNNARELLHERDQEIERLSRSADRTARALEETRQINTQQRDELLRTSAALSSRAARNRDQLADPRFDGEVALRSEIEALRARAREQAGMITRLQGLLVRGGKSSDFETQDGDPDSDMAAAGGDQSADARELAKVRSRLAEAESSLKVAQSSAEAGHENQKKRDGEVRELQSRNDSLTAEVARLKAALSIYESAQKDDSAIKDSKVAMKARLGALEAEIATRNETVGSLRAELAAANERLARQAEHYRDELRQLGAGSVPTAASQSRKEARDEEGNGGRQSLAERMGAPRPVALKPVAGAGVDQSRTANYLRALSGKPVSEQLVSLSDIAASGAEDRDSTAVTSQDVQLKGAGADHPKAAAANPPKPETDGPPQRRRSSLLDRISSVSKSSS
;
A
#
# COMPACT_ATOMS: atom_id res chain seq x y z
N MET A 1 -90.87 -64.67 -30.07
CA MET A 1 -90.45 -63.25 -29.99
C MET A 1 -91.43 -62.52 -29.09
N MET A 2 -91.00 -61.55 -28.26
CA MET A 2 -91.94 -60.67 -27.57
C MET A 2 -92.51 -59.64 -28.56
N THR A 3 -93.80 -59.36 -28.45
CA THR A 3 -94.46 -58.30 -29.24
C THR A 3 -94.08 -56.91 -28.71
N ILE A 4 -93.95 -55.93 -29.60
CA ILE A 4 -93.57 -54.54 -29.24
C ILE A 4 -94.55 -53.95 -28.21
N GLN A 5 -95.85 -54.26 -28.34
CA GLN A 5 -96.88 -53.90 -27.37
C GLN A 5 -96.55 -54.35 -25.93
N SER A 6 -96.06 -55.58 -25.75
CA SER A 6 -95.65 -56.10 -24.44
C SER A 6 -94.46 -55.33 -23.86
N VAL A 7 -93.48 -54.98 -24.71
CA VAL A 7 -92.31 -54.18 -24.30
C VAL A 7 -92.71 -52.76 -23.90
N MET A 8 -93.61 -52.12 -24.65
CA MET A 8 -94.14 -50.79 -24.32
C MET A 8 -94.92 -50.78 -23.00
N LEU A 9 -95.75 -51.81 -22.74
CA LEU A 9 -96.49 -51.93 -21.48
C LEU A 9 -95.57 -52.15 -20.28
N VAL A 10 -94.51 -52.97 -20.43
CA VAL A 10 -93.49 -53.14 -19.38
C VAL A 10 -92.72 -51.83 -19.13
N ALA A 11 -92.33 -51.11 -20.19
CA ALA A 11 -91.65 -49.82 -20.06
C ALA A 11 -92.53 -48.77 -19.35
N LEU A 12 -93.82 -48.70 -19.70
CA LEU A 12 -94.80 -47.83 -19.03
C LEU A 12 -95.01 -48.23 -17.55
N GLY A 13 -95.04 -49.53 -17.26
CA GLY A 13 -95.13 -50.06 -15.90
C GLY A 13 -93.91 -49.69 -15.04
N VAL A 14 -92.70 -49.84 -15.58
CA VAL A 14 -91.46 -49.42 -14.91
C VAL A 14 -91.41 -47.91 -14.71
N LEU A 15 -91.80 -47.12 -15.73
CA LEU A 15 -91.80 -45.66 -15.64
C LEU A 15 -92.80 -45.13 -14.60
N SER A 16 -94.01 -45.70 -14.57
CA SER A 16 -95.03 -45.33 -13.57
C SER A 16 -94.65 -45.79 -12.15
N ALA A 17 -94.06 -46.98 -11.99
CA ALA A 17 -93.52 -47.42 -10.71
C ALA A 17 -92.38 -46.50 -10.22
N ALA A 18 -91.45 -46.12 -11.10
CA ALA A 18 -90.39 -45.17 -10.79
C ALA A 18 -90.93 -43.78 -10.40
N PHE A 19 -91.97 -43.30 -11.09
CA PHE A 19 -92.64 -42.04 -10.76
C PHE A 19 -93.32 -42.10 -9.38
N ILE A 20 -94.00 -43.19 -9.05
CA ILE A 20 -94.61 -43.42 -7.71
C ILE A 20 -93.52 -43.44 -6.63
N VAL A 21 -92.40 -44.15 -6.85
CA VAL A 21 -91.26 -44.17 -5.91
C VAL A 21 -90.70 -42.75 -5.71
N LEU A 22 -90.51 -41.98 -6.79
CA LEU A 22 -90.03 -40.59 -6.72
C LEU A 22 -90.98 -39.68 -5.93
N LEU A 23 -92.29 -39.92 -6.00
CA LEU A 23 -93.32 -39.22 -5.24
C LEU A 23 -93.31 -39.60 -3.74
N VAL A 24 -93.03 -40.86 -3.40
CA VAL A 24 -92.98 -41.36 -2.00
C VAL A 24 -91.67 -41.03 -1.28
N ILE A 25 -90.52 -41.00 -1.98
CA ILE A 25 -89.20 -40.66 -1.41
C ILE A 25 -89.20 -39.40 -0.51
N PRO A 26 -89.73 -38.22 -0.93
CA PRO A 26 -89.71 -37.02 -0.09
C PRO A 26 -90.60 -37.16 1.16
N PHE A 27 -91.64 -37.98 1.13
CA PHE A 27 -92.46 -38.27 2.31
C PHE A 27 -91.71 -39.17 3.30
N TYR A 28 -91.03 -40.22 2.81
CA TYR A 28 -90.24 -41.10 3.65
C TYR A 28 -89.08 -40.37 4.33
N ARG A 29 -88.34 -39.52 3.59
CA ARG A 29 -87.26 -38.69 4.14
C ARG A 29 -87.72 -37.78 5.28
N ARG A 30 -88.83 -37.05 5.10
CA ARG A 30 -89.42 -36.22 6.16
C ARG A 30 -89.82 -37.03 7.40
N ARG A 31 -90.17 -38.31 7.24
CA ARG A 31 -90.49 -39.21 8.36
C ARG A 31 -89.24 -39.72 9.07
N THR A 32 -88.18 -40.11 8.35
CA THR A 32 -86.91 -40.54 8.96
C THR A 32 -86.19 -39.38 9.64
N GLU A 33 -86.18 -38.18 9.05
CA GLU A 33 -85.64 -36.96 9.64
C GLU A 33 -86.34 -36.63 10.99
N ARG A 34 -87.68 -36.70 11.03
CA ARG A 34 -88.46 -36.50 12.27
C ARG A 34 -88.17 -37.56 13.33
N LEU A 35 -88.07 -38.83 12.95
CA LEU A 35 -87.77 -39.92 13.88
C LEU A 35 -86.35 -39.79 14.44
N ALA A 36 -85.35 -39.52 13.59
CA ALA A 36 -83.96 -39.32 14.02
C ALA A 36 -83.83 -38.12 14.98
N VAL A 37 -84.49 -36.99 14.71
CA VAL A 37 -84.51 -35.84 15.63
C VAL A 37 -85.22 -36.18 16.94
N ALA A 38 -86.29 -36.97 16.92
CA ALA A 38 -86.97 -37.41 18.14
C ALA A 38 -86.11 -38.38 18.97
N ASP A 39 -85.33 -39.25 18.33
CA ASP A 39 -84.48 -40.22 18.99
C ASP A 39 -83.20 -39.59 19.57
N VAL A 40 -82.56 -38.69 18.83
CA VAL A 40 -81.47 -37.84 19.35
C VAL A 40 -81.94 -37.04 20.57
N LYS A 41 -83.17 -36.50 20.56
CA LYS A 41 -83.77 -35.79 21.71
C LYS A 41 -84.14 -36.70 22.89
N ARG A 42 -84.18 -38.03 22.74
CA ARG A 42 -84.32 -38.99 23.85
C ARG A 42 -82.98 -39.34 24.47
N HIS A 43 -81.95 -39.49 23.65
CA HIS A 43 -80.61 -39.89 24.09
C HIS A 43 -79.74 -38.72 24.56
N LEU A 44 -80.03 -37.50 24.09
CA LEU A 44 -79.32 -36.28 24.48
C LEU A 44 -80.32 -35.26 25.07
N PRO A 45 -80.42 -35.14 26.41
CA PRO A 45 -81.35 -34.22 27.09
C PRO A 45 -80.87 -32.76 27.09
N MET A 46 -80.23 -32.34 25.99
CA MET A 46 -79.73 -30.98 25.79
C MET A 46 -80.73 -30.14 24.98
N THR A 47 -80.78 -28.84 25.27
CA THR A 47 -81.68 -27.92 24.55
C THR A 47 -81.13 -27.56 23.17
N GLU A 48 -82.00 -27.12 22.25
CA GLU A 48 -81.54 -26.68 20.93
C GLU A 48 -80.67 -25.41 20.99
N ALA A 49 -80.84 -24.58 22.03
CA ALA A 49 -79.98 -23.43 22.31
C ALA A 49 -78.57 -23.87 22.75
N GLU A 50 -78.49 -24.88 23.61
CA GLU A 50 -77.26 -25.49 24.11
C GLU A 50 -76.46 -26.19 22.99
N ILE A 51 -77.11 -26.96 22.12
CA ILE A 51 -76.47 -27.56 20.94
C ILE A 51 -75.90 -26.50 19.98
N ARG A 52 -76.55 -25.33 19.86
CA ARG A 52 -76.01 -24.19 19.10
C ARG A 52 -74.84 -23.54 19.82
N ALA A 53 -74.93 -23.37 21.15
CA ALA A 53 -73.86 -22.81 21.98
C ALA A 53 -72.60 -23.68 21.93
N ASP A 54 -72.71 -25.01 22.01
CA ASP A 54 -71.58 -25.93 21.87
C ASP A 54 -70.99 -25.92 20.45
N LYS A 55 -71.82 -25.78 19.41
CA LYS A 55 -71.34 -25.61 18.03
C LYS A 55 -70.53 -24.33 17.85
N ASP A 56 -70.99 -23.22 18.41
CA ASP A 56 -70.30 -21.93 18.31
C ASP A 56 -69.10 -21.83 19.27
N ARG A 57 -69.14 -22.52 20.41
CA ARG A 57 -67.98 -22.81 21.26
C ARG A 57 -66.92 -23.60 20.50
N LEU A 58 -67.28 -24.69 19.83
CA LEU A 58 -66.33 -25.48 19.03
C LEU A 58 -65.73 -24.63 17.90
N ARG A 59 -66.53 -23.80 17.23
CA ARG A 59 -66.03 -22.82 16.24
C ARG A 59 -65.02 -21.85 16.87
N ALA A 60 -65.30 -21.31 18.05
CA ALA A 60 -64.38 -20.44 18.77
C ALA A 60 -63.08 -21.18 19.19
N GLU A 61 -63.19 -22.40 19.73
CA GLU A 61 -62.03 -23.22 20.08
C GLU A 61 -61.17 -23.55 18.84
N TYR A 62 -61.77 -23.88 17.70
CA TYR A 62 -61.03 -24.08 16.44
C TYR A 62 -60.40 -22.78 15.92
N ALA A 63 -61.12 -21.65 15.94
CA ALA A 63 -60.57 -20.36 15.53
C ALA A 63 -59.37 -19.94 16.42
N ILE A 64 -59.46 -20.13 17.73
CA ILE A 64 -58.37 -19.87 18.68
C ILE A 64 -57.18 -20.80 18.40
N ARG A 65 -57.41 -22.11 18.16
CA ARG A 65 -56.33 -23.06 17.83
C ARG A 65 -55.66 -22.74 16.49
N ILE A 66 -56.43 -22.34 15.47
CA ILE A 66 -55.90 -21.90 14.17
C ILE A 66 -55.04 -20.65 14.37
N HIS A 67 -55.56 -19.61 15.03
CA HIS A 67 -54.81 -18.38 15.27
C HIS A 67 -53.54 -18.59 16.12
N GLN A 68 -53.57 -19.51 17.10
CA GLN A 68 -52.38 -19.91 17.85
C GLN A 68 -51.35 -20.65 17.00
N LEU A 69 -51.78 -21.45 16.02
CA LEU A 69 -50.88 -22.13 15.08
C LEU A 69 -50.29 -21.15 14.07
N GLU A 70 -51.09 -20.25 13.51
CA GLU A 70 -50.65 -19.14 12.66
C GLU A 70 -49.60 -18.28 13.37
N THR A 71 -49.90 -17.82 14.59
CA THR A 71 -48.97 -17.01 15.41
C THR A 71 -47.64 -17.74 15.68
N ARG A 72 -47.66 -19.06 15.91
CA ARG A 72 -46.45 -19.88 16.09
C ARG A 72 -45.66 -20.08 14.80
N VAL A 73 -46.35 -20.18 13.65
CA VAL A 73 -45.70 -20.23 12.34
C VAL A 73 -45.04 -18.87 12.04
N ASP A 74 -45.75 -17.76 12.25
CA ASP A 74 -45.20 -16.42 12.09
C ASP A 74 -43.98 -16.19 12.99
N GLU A 75 -44.06 -16.55 14.28
CA GLU A 75 -42.92 -16.46 15.19
C GLU A 75 -41.75 -17.34 14.69
N ALA A 76 -41.99 -18.58 14.28
CA ALA A 76 -40.96 -19.47 13.76
C ALA A 76 -40.32 -18.92 12.46
N THR A 77 -41.08 -18.30 11.55
CA THR A 77 -40.52 -17.65 10.35
C THR A 77 -39.70 -16.41 10.71
N HIS A 78 -40.12 -15.61 11.70
CA HIS A 78 -39.34 -14.49 12.21
C HIS A 78 -38.04 -14.93 12.90
N GLN A 79 -38.08 -16.01 13.69
CA GLN A 79 -36.88 -16.61 14.28
C GLN A 79 -35.93 -17.14 13.20
N ALA A 80 -36.44 -17.88 12.21
CA ALA A 80 -35.65 -18.39 11.08
C ALA A 80 -35.07 -17.26 10.20
N ALA A 81 -35.79 -16.15 10.01
CA ALA A 81 -35.28 -14.98 9.31
C ALA A 81 -34.13 -14.30 10.10
N ARG A 82 -34.27 -14.15 11.42
CA ARG A 82 -33.18 -13.64 12.29
C ARG A 82 -31.95 -14.54 12.25
N GLN A 83 -32.13 -15.86 12.33
CA GLN A 83 -31.04 -16.84 12.22
C GLN A 83 -30.33 -16.75 10.87
N LYS A 84 -31.06 -16.59 9.76
CA LYS A 84 -30.46 -16.36 8.43
C LYS A 84 -29.66 -15.06 8.37
N ILE A 85 -30.14 -13.97 8.95
CA ILE A 85 -29.40 -12.69 9.00
C ILE A 85 -28.12 -12.85 9.84
N GLU A 86 -28.19 -13.54 10.98
CA GLU A 86 -27.02 -13.81 11.81
C GLU A 86 -26.01 -14.73 11.11
N LEU A 87 -26.46 -15.76 10.40
CA LEU A 87 -25.62 -16.64 9.60
C LEU A 87 -24.89 -15.85 8.50
N ASN A 88 -25.59 -15.06 7.69
CA ASN A 88 -24.95 -14.19 6.68
C ASN A 88 -23.92 -13.22 7.31
N ARG A 89 -24.17 -12.72 8.53
CA ARG A 89 -23.21 -11.86 9.25
C ARG A 89 -21.98 -12.63 9.73
N ARG A 90 -22.14 -13.89 10.16
CA ARG A 90 -21.04 -14.77 10.53
C ARG A 90 -20.22 -15.17 9.29
N ASP A 91 -20.87 -15.52 8.19
CA ASP A 91 -20.22 -15.86 6.92
C ASP A 91 -19.40 -14.67 6.38
N GLY A 92 -19.95 -13.45 6.45
CA GLY A 92 -19.19 -12.22 6.13
C GLY A 92 -17.94 -12.06 7.02
N ALA A 93 -18.07 -12.28 8.33
CA ALA A 93 -16.93 -12.22 9.25
C ALA A 93 -15.92 -13.36 9.05
N ILE A 94 -16.36 -14.52 8.54
CA ILE A 94 -15.48 -15.63 8.13
C ILE A 94 -14.70 -15.23 6.87
N ASN A 95 -15.35 -14.72 5.83
CA ASN A 95 -14.68 -14.22 4.63
C ASN A 95 -13.65 -13.11 4.95
N ASP A 96 -13.99 -12.18 5.85
CA ASP A 96 -13.07 -11.15 6.35
C ASP A 96 -11.85 -11.72 7.09
N LEU A 97 -12.00 -12.87 7.76
CA LEU A 97 -10.90 -13.55 8.46
C LEU A 97 -10.07 -14.42 7.52
N GLU A 98 -10.70 -15.11 6.56
CA GLU A 98 -10.02 -15.88 5.51
C GLU A 98 -9.18 -14.97 4.61
N GLY A 99 -9.70 -13.79 4.23
CA GLY A 99 -8.93 -12.77 3.51
C GLY A 99 -7.73 -12.25 4.31
N LYS A 100 -7.87 -12.06 5.63
CA LYS A 100 -6.74 -11.69 6.51
C LYS A 100 -5.71 -12.81 6.61
N ILE A 101 -6.15 -14.07 6.79
CA ILE A 101 -5.28 -15.24 6.79
C ILE A 101 -4.49 -15.31 5.48
N GLY A 102 -5.16 -15.16 4.33
CA GLY A 102 -4.53 -15.09 3.01
C GLY A 102 -3.44 -14.01 2.92
N SER A 103 -3.75 -12.79 3.36
CA SER A 103 -2.77 -11.70 3.38
C SER A 103 -1.58 -11.96 4.30
N LEU A 104 -1.80 -12.62 5.44
CA LEU A 104 -0.74 -13.01 6.37
C LEU A 104 0.11 -14.17 5.84
N THR A 105 -0.47 -15.12 5.11
CA THR A 105 0.30 -16.19 4.44
C THR A 105 1.18 -15.63 3.33
N SER A 106 0.68 -14.71 2.49
CA SER A 106 1.52 -14.09 1.45
C SER A 106 2.65 -13.23 2.05
N ALA A 107 2.37 -12.45 3.12
CA ALA A 107 3.42 -11.72 3.84
C ALA A 107 4.47 -12.67 4.48
N LEU A 108 4.05 -13.84 4.97
CA LEU A 108 4.95 -14.86 5.50
C LEU A 108 5.81 -15.48 4.39
N GLU A 109 5.23 -15.80 3.23
CA GLU A 109 5.96 -16.28 2.05
C GLU A 109 6.96 -15.24 1.54
N GLU A 110 6.59 -13.96 1.49
CA GLU A 110 7.49 -12.84 1.18
C GLU A 110 8.65 -12.76 2.19
N HIS A 111 8.37 -12.86 3.49
CA HIS A 111 9.40 -12.87 4.53
C HIS A 111 10.33 -14.09 4.47
N GLU A 112 9.81 -15.29 4.18
CA GLU A 112 10.65 -16.47 3.96
C GLU A 112 11.53 -16.32 2.70
N ASN A 113 10.99 -15.76 1.62
CA ASN A 113 11.74 -15.57 0.38
C ASN A 113 12.81 -14.47 0.53
N ALA A 114 12.50 -13.37 1.20
CA ALA A 114 13.47 -12.36 1.60
C ALA A 114 14.56 -12.94 2.51
N ARG A 115 14.19 -13.84 3.45
CA ARG A 115 15.14 -14.57 4.30
C ARG A 115 16.04 -15.50 3.48
N ARG A 116 15.50 -16.30 2.55
CA ARG A 116 16.28 -17.17 1.66
C ARG A 116 17.31 -16.38 0.84
N VAL A 117 16.90 -15.24 0.29
CA VAL A 117 17.80 -14.33 -0.45
C VAL A 117 18.87 -13.70 0.47
N LEU A 118 18.53 -13.35 1.71
CA LEU A 118 19.49 -12.88 2.71
C LEU A 118 20.50 -13.97 3.11
N GLU A 119 20.05 -15.20 3.37
CA GLU A 119 20.90 -16.35 3.70
C GLU A 119 21.86 -16.67 2.54
N GLN A 120 21.37 -16.66 1.30
CA GLN A 120 22.20 -16.76 0.09
C GLN A 120 23.20 -15.60 -0.02
N SER A 121 22.78 -14.35 0.15
CA SER A 121 23.67 -13.19 0.02
C SER A 121 24.72 -13.12 1.14
N ILE A 122 24.41 -13.62 2.34
CA ILE A 122 25.39 -13.81 3.41
C ILE A 122 26.41 -14.89 3.00
N THR A 123 25.95 -16.05 2.54
CA THR A 123 26.81 -17.15 2.07
C THR A 123 27.71 -16.72 0.92
N ASP A 124 27.23 -15.88 0.00
CA ASP A 124 28.00 -15.34 -1.13
C ASP A 124 28.98 -14.23 -0.76
N ARG A 125 28.70 -13.43 0.29
CA ARG A 125 29.50 -12.25 0.66
C ARG A 125 30.52 -12.53 1.73
N LEU A 126 30.20 -13.40 2.70
CA LEU A 126 31.06 -13.72 3.84
C LEU A 126 32.46 -14.21 3.39
N PRO A 127 32.63 -15.22 2.50
CA PRO A 127 33.95 -15.63 2.03
C PRO A 127 34.68 -14.52 1.25
N LYS A 128 33.96 -13.66 0.51
CA LYS A 128 34.55 -12.51 -0.22
C LYS A 128 35.02 -11.40 0.72
N VAL A 129 34.43 -11.30 1.91
CA VAL A 129 34.89 -10.40 2.98
C VAL A 129 36.10 -11.01 3.68
N GLU A 130 36.08 -12.30 4.00
CA GLU A 130 37.22 -13.02 4.60
C GLU A 130 38.46 -13.00 3.69
N GLU A 131 38.29 -13.24 2.38
CA GLU A 131 39.32 -13.11 1.34
C GLU A 131 39.93 -11.70 1.36
N ARG A 132 39.10 -10.64 1.25
CA ARG A 132 39.57 -9.25 1.30
C ARG A 132 40.30 -8.91 2.60
N LEU A 133 39.85 -9.46 3.74
CA LEU A 133 40.46 -9.25 5.05
C LEU A 133 41.82 -9.97 5.13
N ASN A 134 41.94 -11.17 4.57
CA ASN A 134 43.20 -11.90 4.47
C ASN A 134 44.19 -11.19 3.52
N ASN A 135 43.75 -10.76 2.34
CA ASN A 135 44.58 -9.98 1.41
C ASN A 135 45.04 -8.65 2.04
N ALA A 136 44.21 -8.01 2.86
CA ALA A 136 44.59 -6.81 3.62
C ALA A 136 45.60 -7.11 4.75
N ARG A 137 45.49 -8.27 5.43
CA ARG A 137 46.48 -8.73 6.41
C ARG A 137 47.83 -9.03 5.74
N GLU A 138 47.81 -9.66 4.57
CA GLU A 138 49.01 -9.97 3.80
C GLU A 138 49.70 -8.69 3.31
N LEU A 139 48.96 -7.75 2.73
CA LEU A 139 49.47 -6.44 2.32
C LEU A 139 50.02 -5.62 3.51
N LEU A 140 49.38 -5.67 4.68
CA LEU A 140 49.93 -5.06 5.90
C LEU A 140 51.24 -5.72 6.32
N HIS A 141 51.32 -7.06 6.27
CA HIS A 141 52.53 -7.78 6.61
C HIS A 141 53.69 -7.51 5.62
N GLU A 142 53.40 -7.35 4.32
CA GLU A 142 54.37 -6.87 3.34
C GLU A 142 54.88 -5.45 3.67
N ARG A 143 53.96 -4.53 4.00
CA ARG A 143 54.30 -3.15 4.38
C ARG A 143 55.11 -3.10 5.68
N ASP A 144 54.79 -3.92 6.68
CA ASP A 144 55.56 -4.04 7.92
C ASP A 144 56.99 -4.53 7.64
N GLN A 145 57.14 -5.57 6.79
CA GLN A 145 58.46 -6.04 6.36
C GLN A 145 59.22 -4.97 5.54
N GLU A 146 58.53 -4.19 4.71
CA GLU A 146 59.13 -3.10 3.95
C GLU A 146 59.58 -1.94 4.86
N ILE A 147 58.77 -1.55 5.84
CA ILE A 147 59.12 -0.59 6.89
C ILE A 147 60.32 -1.09 7.70
N GLU A 148 60.39 -2.39 8.02
CA GLU A 148 61.56 -2.95 8.71
C GLU A 148 62.82 -2.93 7.81
N ARG A 149 62.70 -3.22 6.52
CA ARG A 149 63.82 -3.11 5.56
C ARG A 149 64.29 -1.65 5.39
N LEU A 150 63.35 -0.70 5.30
CA LEU A 150 63.63 0.72 5.14
C LEU A 150 64.24 1.34 6.41
N SER A 151 63.71 1.02 7.60
CA SER A 151 64.30 1.47 8.87
C SER A 151 65.70 0.88 9.09
N ARG A 152 65.91 -0.41 8.86
CA ARG A 152 67.26 -1.03 8.85
C ARG A 152 68.20 -0.40 7.82
N SER A 153 67.69 0.16 6.72
CA SER A 153 68.48 0.89 5.72
C SER A 153 68.83 2.30 6.21
N ALA A 154 67.85 3.04 6.74
CA ALA A 154 68.02 4.36 7.33
C ALA A 154 68.99 4.34 8.53
N ASP A 155 68.94 3.31 9.37
CA ASP A 155 69.90 3.06 10.45
C ASP A 155 71.34 2.93 9.94
N ARG A 156 71.54 2.29 8.79
CA ARG A 156 72.87 2.11 8.18
C ARG A 156 73.36 3.40 7.54
N THR A 157 72.50 4.14 6.83
CA THR A 157 72.89 5.43 6.26
C THR A 157 73.12 6.48 7.34
N ALA A 158 72.35 6.48 8.42
CA ALA A 158 72.59 7.33 9.59
C ALA A 158 73.95 7.03 10.25
N ARG A 159 74.30 5.75 10.45
CA ARG A 159 75.62 5.36 10.97
C ARG A 159 76.76 5.76 10.02
N ALA A 160 76.63 5.51 8.72
CA ALA A 160 77.63 5.92 7.74
C ALA A 160 77.78 7.45 7.64
N LEU A 161 76.68 8.21 7.79
CA LEU A 161 76.71 9.67 7.88
C LEU A 161 77.39 10.16 9.18
N GLU A 162 77.23 9.43 10.28
CA GLU A 162 77.89 9.76 11.55
C GLU A 162 79.39 9.38 11.55
N GLU A 163 79.76 8.24 10.97
CA GLU A 163 81.15 7.86 10.71
C GLU A 163 81.85 8.88 9.80
N THR A 164 81.20 9.29 8.69
CA THR A 164 81.76 10.30 7.79
C THR A 164 81.80 11.70 8.40
N ARG A 165 80.86 12.07 9.28
CA ARG A 165 80.96 13.29 10.12
C ARG A 165 82.16 13.23 11.05
N GLN A 166 82.35 12.11 11.75
CA GLN A 166 83.48 11.91 12.67
C GLN A 166 84.81 12.01 11.91
N ILE A 167 84.94 11.32 10.77
CA ILE A 167 86.09 11.45 9.86
C ILE A 167 86.27 12.90 9.42
N ASN A 168 85.20 13.62 9.06
CA ASN A 168 85.33 15.01 8.63
C ASN A 168 85.71 15.97 9.79
N THR A 169 85.30 15.68 11.03
CA THR A 169 85.79 16.42 12.21
C THR A 169 87.26 16.12 12.51
N GLN A 170 87.70 14.87 12.40
CA GLN A 170 89.11 14.47 12.53
C GLN A 170 89.96 15.14 11.45
N GLN A 171 89.49 15.15 10.20
CA GLN A 171 90.13 15.87 9.09
C GLN A 171 90.18 17.38 9.31
N ARG A 172 89.14 18.01 9.87
CA ARG A 172 89.16 19.44 10.23
C ARG A 172 90.19 19.70 11.33
N ASP A 173 90.24 18.87 12.35
CA ASP A 173 91.25 18.93 13.42
C ASP A 173 92.68 18.76 12.88
N GLU A 174 92.89 17.84 11.95
CA GLU A 174 94.18 17.64 11.27
C GLU A 174 94.52 18.80 10.33
N LEU A 175 93.55 19.38 9.63
CA LEU A 175 93.72 20.61 8.84
C LEU A 175 94.03 21.81 9.73
N LEU A 176 93.44 21.92 10.92
CA LEU A 176 93.76 22.95 11.91
C LEU A 176 95.15 22.75 12.52
N ARG A 177 95.54 21.50 12.86
CA ARG A 177 96.89 21.17 13.34
C ARG A 177 97.95 21.41 12.26
N THR A 178 97.71 21.00 11.02
CA THR A 178 98.65 21.17 9.91
C THR A 178 98.71 22.62 9.44
N SER A 179 97.61 23.38 9.43
CA SER A 179 97.65 24.83 9.17
C SER A 179 98.26 25.62 10.32
N ALA A 180 98.12 25.21 11.58
CA ALA A 180 98.88 25.75 12.72
C ALA A 180 100.39 25.45 12.59
N ALA A 181 100.75 24.22 12.21
CA ALA A 181 102.13 23.84 11.93
C ALA A 181 102.70 24.64 10.75
N LEU A 182 101.97 24.74 9.64
CA LEU A 182 102.34 25.50 8.44
C LEU A 182 102.42 27.00 8.70
N SER A 183 101.51 27.59 9.48
CA SER A 183 101.58 29.01 9.85
C SER A 183 102.72 29.29 10.83
N SER A 184 103.00 28.41 11.79
CA SER A 184 104.19 28.52 12.64
C SER A 184 105.50 28.33 11.84
N ARG A 185 105.47 27.54 10.76
CA ARG A 185 106.58 27.38 9.83
C ARG A 185 106.68 28.58 8.88
N ALA A 186 105.57 29.14 8.45
CA ALA A 186 105.50 30.33 7.59
C ALA A 186 105.88 31.61 8.34
N ALA A 187 105.60 31.72 9.64
CA ALA A 187 106.13 32.77 10.49
C ALA A 187 107.66 32.65 10.60
N ARG A 188 108.17 31.48 11.02
CA ARG A 188 109.62 31.19 11.07
C ARG A 188 110.32 31.36 9.71
N ASN A 189 109.63 31.05 8.61
CA ASN A 189 110.16 31.26 7.27
C ASN A 189 110.05 32.74 6.87
N ARG A 190 108.99 33.49 7.22
CA ARG A 190 108.87 34.93 6.96
C ARG A 190 109.95 35.74 7.68
N ASP A 191 110.32 35.34 8.90
CA ASP A 191 111.44 35.93 9.64
C ASP A 191 112.81 35.61 8.99
N GLN A 192 112.90 34.55 8.16
CA GLN A 192 114.07 34.19 7.36
C GLN A 192 114.01 34.69 5.91
N LEU A 193 112.83 35.07 5.43
CA LEU A 193 112.50 35.42 4.05
C LEU A 193 112.08 36.90 3.90
N ALA A 194 112.37 37.72 4.91
CA ALA A 194 112.24 39.19 4.85
C ALA A 194 113.33 39.85 3.96
N ASP A 195 113.72 39.19 2.87
CA ASP A 195 114.51 39.71 1.77
C ASP A 195 113.56 39.95 0.58
N PRO A 196 113.37 41.22 0.12
CA PRO A 196 112.40 41.57 -0.91
C PRO A 196 112.61 40.89 -2.27
N ARG A 197 113.74 40.19 -2.47
CA ARG A 197 113.98 39.36 -3.66
C ARG A 197 113.09 38.13 -3.72
N PHE A 198 112.77 37.50 -2.58
CA PHE A 198 111.97 36.28 -2.55
C PHE A 198 110.48 36.55 -2.68
N ASP A 199 109.96 37.65 -2.13
CA ASP A 199 108.57 38.08 -2.37
C ASP A 199 108.28 38.28 -3.86
N GLY A 200 109.24 38.84 -4.62
CA GLY A 200 109.16 38.95 -6.07
C GLY A 200 109.09 37.60 -6.79
N GLU A 201 109.85 36.60 -6.34
CA GLU A 201 109.79 35.26 -6.93
C GLU A 201 108.50 34.51 -6.54
N VAL A 202 107.99 34.69 -5.32
CA VAL A 202 106.71 34.12 -4.88
C VAL A 202 105.55 34.77 -5.66
N ALA A 203 105.58 36.08 -5.89
CA ALA A 203 104.62 36.77 -6.74
C ALA A 203 104.62 36.20 -8.16
N LEU A 204 105.79 36.11 -8.82
CA LEU A 204 105.92 35.55 -10.17
C LEU A 204 105.49 34.07 -10.23
N ARG A 205 105.79 33.26 -9.21
CA ARG A 205 105.32 31.87 -9.13
C ARG A 205 103.79 31.81 -8.97
N SER A 206 103.20 32.68 -8.15
CA SER A 206 101.73 32.77 -8.00
C SER A 206 101.05 33.24 -9.29
N GLU A 207 101.68 34.13 -10.06
CA GLU A 207 101.18 34.58 -11.36
C GLU A 207 101.30 33.46 -12.42
N ILE A 208 102.39 32.70 -12.42
CA ILE A 208 102.53 31.49 -13.26
C ILE A 208 101.50 30.42 -12.88
N GLU A 209 101.17 30.25 -11.60
CA GLU A 209 100.12 29.32 -11.17
C GLU A 209 98.71 29.83 -11.47
N ALA A 210 98.46 31.14 -11.38
CA ALA A 210 97.22 31.77 -11.84
C ALA A 210 97.05 31.61 -13.36
N LEU A 211 98.11 31.81 -14.15
CA LEU A 211 98.11 31.56 -15.59
C LEU A 211 97.88 30.08 -15.92
N ARG A 212 98.45 29.15 -15.14
CA ARG A 212 98.18 27.71 -15.27
C ARG A 212 96.75 27.34 -14.87
N ALA A 213 96.19 27.96 -13.83
CA ALA A 213 94.79 27.78 -13.46
C ALA A 213 93.87 28.28 -14.59
N ARG A 214 94.11 29.49 -15.11
CA ARG A 214 93.38 30.08 -16.24
C ARG A 214 93.51 29.24 -17.52
N ALA A 215 94.66 28.64 -17.77
CA ALA A 215 94.86 27.69 -18.87
C ALA A 215 94.09 26.38 -18.68
N ARG A 216 93.97 25.86 -17.44
CA ARG A 216 93.09 24.72 -17.11
C ARG A 216 91.61 25.09 -17.27
N GLU A 217 91.20 26.29 -16.89
CA GLU A 217 89.84 26.79 -17.12
C GLU A 217 89.55 26.92 -18.62
N GLN A 218 90.49 27.44 -19.41
CA GLN A 218 90.38 27.50 -20.88
C GLN A 218 90.31 26.10 -21.49
N ALA A 219 91.11 25.13 -21.04
CA ALA A 219 90.97 23.73 -21.44
C ALA A 219 89.60 23.15 -21.01
N GLY A 220 89.10 23.53 -19.84
CA GLY A 220 87.75 23.22 -19.34
C GLY A 220 86.62 23.90 -20.13
N MET A 221 86.88 25.04 -20.79
CA MET A 221 85.94 25.69 -21.70
C MET A 221 86.00 25.06 -23.09
N ILE A 222 87.19 24.74 -23.61
CA ILE A 222 87.38 24.02 -24.87
C ILE A 222 86.70 22.66 -24.82
N THR A 223 86.90 21.87 -23.75
CA THR A 223 86.21 20.58 -23.57
C THR A 223 84.69 20.73 -23.42
N ARG A 224 84.18 21.80 -22.78
CA ARG A 224 82.73 22.08 -22.74
C ARG A 224 82.17 22.48 -24.10
N LEU A 225 82.87 23.32 -24.87
CA LEU A 225 82.47 23.69 -26.24
C LEU A 225 82.54 22.50 -27.21
N GLN A 226 83.57 21.65 -27.08
CA GLN A 226 83.72 20.42 -27.85
C GLN A 226 82.64 19.39 -27.46
N GLY A 227 82.30 19.30 -26.17
CA GLY A 227 81.15 18.51 -25.69
C GLY A 227 79.81 19.02 -26.22
N LEU A 228 79.60 20.33 -26.30
CA LEU A 228 78.41 20.93 -26.92
C LEU A 228 78.36 20.66 -28.43
N LEU A 229 79.50 20.72 -29.14
CA LEU A 229 79.57 20.44 -30.57
C LEU A 229 79.30 18.96 -30.89
N VAL A 230 79.79 18.03 -30.06
CA VAL A 230 79.48 16.60 -30.16
C VAL A 230 78.03 16.29 -29.77
N ARG A 231 77.47 17.00 -28.78
CA ARG A 231 76.07 16.86 -28.35
C ARG A 231 75.05 17.48 -29.30
N GLY A 232 75.46 18.41 -30.16
CA GLY A 232 74.61 18.99 -31.22
C GLY A 232 74.31 18.07 -32.41
N GLY A 233 74.72 16.79 -32.35
CA GLY A 233 74.79 15.89 -33.51
C GLY A 233 73.96 14.60 -33.45
N LYS A 234 72.97 14.45 -32.54
CA LYS A 234 72.02 13.31 -32.63
C LYS A 234 70.67 13.56 -31.94
N SER A 235 69.61 13.07 -32.57
CA SER A 235 68.21 13.14 -32.12
C SER A 235 67.68 11.78 -31.67
N SER A 236 67.01 11.73 -30.52
CA SER A 236 65.93 10.78 -30.21
C SER A 236 65.25 11.13 -28.88
N ASP A 237 63.92 11.19 -28.93
CA ASP A 237 62.89 10.92 -27.92
C ASP A 237 63.33 10.38 -26.54
N PHE A 238 62.76 10.89 -25.44
CA PHE A 238 61.68 10.23 -24.69
C PHE A 238 61.13 11.14 -23.56
N GLU A 239 60.17 10.65 -22.77
CA GLU A 239 59.29 11.41 -21.88
C GLU A 239 59.82 11.68 -20.45
N THR A 240 59.31 12.78 -19.87
CA THR A 240 58.75 12.94 -18.51
C THR A 240 59.23 12.00 -17.37
N GLN A 241 59.82 12.55 -16.30
CA GLN A 241 59.10 12.82 -15.02
C GLN A 241 60.01 13.40 -13.91
N ASP A 242 59.45 14.29 -13.08
CA ASP A 242 59.81 14.81 -11.73
C ASP A 242 61.27 14.83 -11.23
N GLY A 243 61.71 16.00 -10.75
CA GLY A 243 62.99 16.13 -10.02
C GLY A 243 63.51 17.56 -9.80
N ASP A 244 62.73 18.44 -9.18
CA ASP A 244 63.27 19.71 -8.62
C ASP A 244 64.33 19.41 -7.54
N PRO A 245 65.41 20.22 -7.44
CA PRO A 245 65.30 21.37 -6.53
C PRO A 245 66.01 22.67 -6.95
N ASP A 246 65.37 23.77 -6.56
CA ASP A 246 65.91 25.06 -6.10
C ASP A 246 66.91 25.88 -6.96
N SER A 247 66.51 27.15 -7.15
CA SER A 247 67.37 28.36 -7.29
C SER A 247 68.26 28.46 -8.55
N ASP A 248 68.50 29.64 -9.14
CA ASP A 248 68.21 31.01 -8.69
C ASP A 248 68.16 31.99 -9.88
N MET A 249 67.58 33.18 -9.65
CA MET A 249 67.83 34.44 -10.38
C MET A 249 68.03 34.45 -11.92
N ALA A 250 66.99 34.88 -12.67
CA ALA A 250 66.95 36.24 -13.28
C ALA A 250 65.92 36.40 -14.43
N ALA A 251 64.97 37.33 -14.27
CA ALA A 251 64.50 38.29 -15.30
C ALA A 251 63.26 39.07 -14.81
N ALA A 252 63.41 40.36 -14.50
CA ALA A 252 62.24 41.22 -14.23
C ALA A 252 61.53 41.59 -15.54
N GLY A 253 60.22 41.36 -15.62
CA GLY A 253 59.42 41.69 -16.82
C GLY A 253 58.17 40.82 -17.10
N GLY A 254 57.76 39.94 -16.18
CA GLY A 254 56.69 38.96 -16.42
C GLY A 254 55.46 39.00 -15.50
N ASP A 255 55.49 39.76 -14.39
CA ASP A 255 54.56 39.70 -13.24
C ASP A 255 53.10 39.44 -13.62
N GLN A 256 52.50 40.35 -14.41
CA GLN A 256 51.06 40.32 -14.73
C GLN A 256 50.60 39.02 -15.41
N SER A 257 51.52 38.27 -16.05
CA SER A 257 51.23 36.98 -16.68
C SER A 257 51.42 35.78 -15.74
N ALA A 258 52.28 35.90 -14.73
CA ALA A 258 52.46 34.90 -13.69
C ALA A 258 51.34 35.02 -12.65
N ASP A 259 51.10 36.23 -12.14
CA ASP A 259 50.02 36.53 -11.20
C ASP A 259 48.65 36.15 -11.75
N ALA A 260 48.38 36.43 -13.03
CA ALA A 260 47.12 36.02 -13.67
C ALA A 260 46.95 34.50 -13.71
N ARG A 261 48.02 33.72 -13.83
CA ARG A 261 47.99 32.25 -13.80
C ARG A 261 47.81 31.71 -12.38
N GLU A 262 48.48 32.28 -11.38
CA GLU A 262 48.28 31.89 -9.98
C GLU A 262 46.88 32.31 -9.49
N LEU A 263 46.39 33.49 -9.83
CA LEU A 263 45.01 33.91 -9.55
C LEU A 263 43.97 33.00 -10.23
N ALA A 264 44.25 32.50 -11.44
CA ALA A 264 43.40 31.51 -12.10
C ALA A 264 43.40 30.15 -11.36
N LYS A 265 44.58 29.63 -10.98
CA LYS A 265 44.73 28.41 -10.17
C LYS A 265 44.03 28.53 -8.81
N VAL A 266 44.20 29.66 -8.12
CA VAL A 266 43.56 29.94 -6.82
C VAL A 266 42.04 30.02 -6.97
N ARG A 267 41.52 30.62 -8.05
CA ARG A 267 40.08 30.63 -8.35
C ARG A 267 39.52 29.23 -8.68
N SER A 268 40.27 28.39 -9.39
CA SER A 268 39.88 26.98 -9.62
C SER A 268 39.79 26.23 -8.30
N ARG A 269 40.85 26.29 -7.49
CA ARG A 269 40.90 25.67 -6.14
C ARG A 269 39.81 26.21 -5.21
N LEU A 270 39.45 27.49 -5.32
CA LEU A 270 38.32 28.07 -4.58
C LEU A 270 36.99 27.45 -5.04
N ALA A 271 36.72 27.35 -6.34
CA ALA A 271 35.50 26.73 -6.86
C ALA A 271 35.43 25.21 -6.55
N GLU A 272 36.57 24.52 -6.55
CA GLU A 272 36.70 23.12 -6.11
C GLU A 272 36.41 22.98 -4.60
N ALA A 273 36.91 23.92 -3.77
CA ALA A 273 36.61 23.98 -2.33
C ALA A 273 35.14 24.34 -2.05
N GLU A 274 34.55 25.30 -2.77
CA GLU A 274 33.15 25.71 -2.63
C GLU A 274 32.20 24.60 -3.07
N SER A 275 32.50 23.90 -4.17
CA SER A 275 31.68 22.79 -4.66
C SER A 275 31.77 21.56 -3.75
N SER A 276 32.97 21.19 -3.27
CA SER A 276 33.12 20.11 -2.29
C SER A 276 32.51 20.45 -0.92
N LEU A 277 32.60 21.70 -0.46
CA LEU A 277 31.92 22.17 0.75
C LEU A 277 30.39 22.13 0.58
N LYS A 278 29.85 22.51 -0.58
CA LYS A 278 28.42 22.41 -0.89
C LYS A 278 27.91 20.97 -0.96
N VAL A 279 28.74 20.03 -1.46
CA VAL A 279 28.44 18.59 -1.41
C VAL A 279 28.49 18.06 0.03
N ALA A 280 29.46 18.50 0.85
CA ALA A 280 29.52 18.14 2.26
C ALA A 280 28.32 18.70 3.05
N GLN A 281 27.89 19.93 2.76
CA GLN A 281 26.68 20.53 3.34
C GLN A 281 25.42 19.74 2.97
N SER A 282 25.17 19.45 1.69
CA SER A 282 23.98 18.69 1.28
C SER A 282 23.98 17.25 1.82
N SER A 283 25.16 16.64 1.97
CA SER A 283 25.33 15.34 2.64
C SER A 283 25.00 15.42 4.13
N ALA A 284 25.45 16.46 4.83
CA ALA A 284 25.13 16.70 6.25
C ALA A 284 23.64 17.02 6.45
N GLU A 285 23.03 17.83 5.59
CA GLU A 285 21.60 18.16 5.60
C GLU A 285 20.74 16.91 5.39
N ALA A 286 21.06 16.08 4.39
CA ALA A 286 20.42 14.78 4.18
C ALA A 286 20.64 13.83 5.38
N GLY A 287 21.82 13.87 6.01
CA GLY A 287 22.09 13.16 7.26
C GLY A 287 21.18 13.60 8.40
N HIS A 288 21.03 14.91 8.60
CA HIS A 288 20.16 15.50 9.63
C HIS A 288 18.67 15.25 9.35
N GLU A 289 18.22 15.25 8.10
CA GLU A 289 16.85 14.84 7.77
C GLU A 289 16.59 13.37 8.09
N ASN A 290 17.50 12.48 7.68
CA ASN A 290 17.37 11.05 7.95
C ASN A 290 17.45 10.75 9.44
N GLN A 291 18.21 11.52 10.22
CA GLN A 291 18.19 11.43 11.67
C GLN A 291 16.87 11.91 12.26
N LYS A 292 16.34 13.07 11.84
CA LYS A 292 15.00 13.56 12.28
C LYS A 292 13.88 12.56 11.97
N LYS A 293 13.94 11.87 10.84
CA LYS A 293 12.97 10.81 10.45
C LYS A 293 13.05 9.63 11.45
N ARG A 294 14.25 9.10 11.70
CA ARG A 294 14.48 8.04 12.71
C ARG A 294 14.07 8.46 14.13
N ASP A 295 14.40 9.68 14.54
CA ASP A 295 14.03 10.22 15.85
C ASP A 295 12.49 10.33 16.00
N GLY A 296 11.80 10.63 14.89
CA GLY A 296 10.34 10.59 14.80
C GLY A 296 9.77 9.18 14.91
N GLU A 297 10.30 8.24 14.12
CA GLU A 297 9.93 6.80 14.16
C GLU A 297 10.16 6.20 15.55
N VAL A 298 11.28 6.51 16.21
CA VAL A 298 11.59 6.06 17.57
C VAL A 298 10.58 6.62 18.58
N ARG A 299 10.22 7.90 18.50
CA ARG A 299 9.19 8.50 19.36
C ARG A 299 7.81 7.90 19.13
N GLU A 300 7.46 7.62 17.87
CA GLU A 300 6.19 6.96 17.56
C GLU A 300 6.17 5.53 18.12
N LEU A 301 7.23 4.74 17.89
CA LEU A 301 7.36 3.38 18.43
C LEU A 301 7.37 3.37 19.97
N GLN A 302 7.99 4.35 20.62
CA GLN A 302 7.90 4.54 22.08
C GLN A 302 6.45 4.79 22.50
N SER A 303 5.76 5.75 21.89
CA SER A 303 4.35 6.05 22.22
C SER A 303 3.39 4.87 22.00
N ARG A 304 3.65 4.04 20.98
CA ARG A 304 2.93 2.79 20.71
C ARG A 304 3.26 1.70 21.74
N ASN A 305 4.47 1.66 22.28
CA ASN A 305 4.86 0.74 23.34
C ASN A 305 4.26 1.17 24.69
N ASP A 306 4.23 2.48 24.97
CA ASP A 306 3.56 3.05 26.15
C ASP A 306 2.03 2.82 26.11
N SER A 307 1.40 2.92 24.94
CA SER A 307 -0.03 2.57 24.79
C SER A 307 -0.28 1.07 24.95
N LEU A 308 0.54 0.21 24.32
CA LEU A 308 0.42 -1.25 24.45
C LEU A 308 0.70 -1.75 25.88
N THR A 309 1.66 -1.17 26.60
CA THR A 309 1.91 -1.51 28.01
C THR A 309 0.79 -1.03 28.92
N ALA A 310 0.21 0.16 28.66
CA ALA A 310 -0.99 0.61 29.34
C ALA A 310 -2.22 -0.28 29.04
N GLU A 311 -2.38 -0.77 27.81
CA GLU A 311 -3.41 -1.74 27.45
C GLU A 311 -3.20 -3.10 28.12
N VAL A 312 -1.97 -3.63 28.13
CA VAL A 312 -1.63 -4.86 28.87
C VAL A 312 -1.88 -4.69 30.38
N ALA A 313 -1.61 -3.51 30.96
CA ALA A 313 -1.95 -3.22 32.35
C ALA A 313 -3.47 -3.18 32.60
N ARG A 314 -4.24 -2.53 31.71
CA ARG A 314 -5.71 -2.52 31.75
C ARG A 314 -6.31 -3.91 31.59
N LEU A 315 -5.78 -4.74 30.68
CA LEU A 315 -6.22 -6.11 30.47
C LEU A 315 -5.86 -7.01 31.65
N LYS A 316 -4.68 -6.87 32.25
CA LYS A 316 -4.32 -7.58 33.50
C LYS A 316 -5.24 -7.18 34.66
N ALA A 317 -5.59 -5.90 34.81
CA ALA A 317 -6.55 -5.44 35.81
C ALA A 317 -7.97 -5.97 35.53
N ALA A 318 -8.42 -5.96 34.27
CA ALA A 318 -9.71 -6.54 33.89
C ALA A 318 -9.76 -8.06 34.13
N LEU A 319 -8.67 -8.78 33.88
CA LEU A 319 -8.53 -10.21 34.16
C LEU A 319 -8.49 -10.50 35.66
N SER A 320 -7.82 -9.70 36.49
CA SER A 320 -7.84 -9.91 37.96
C SER A 320 -9.22 -9.60 38.57
N ILE A 321 -9.94 -8.61 38.02
CA ILE A 321 -11.35 -8.36 38.35
C ILE A 321 -12.24 -9.53 37.90
N TYR A 322 -11.99 -10.13 36.74
CA TYR A 322 -12.74 -11.30 36.28
C TYR A 322 -12.42 -12.57 37.09
N GLU A 323 -11.15 -12.80 37.44
CA GLU A 323 -10.70 -13.97 38.21
C GLU A 323 -11.21 -13.93 39.66
N SER A 324 -11.27 -12.73 40.27
CA SER A 324 -11.96 -12.55 41.56
C SER A 324 -13.48 -12.70 41.40
N ALA A 325 -14.09 -12.09 40.38
CA ALA A 325 -15.52 -12.25 40.12
C ALA A 325 -15.97 -13.68 39.73
N GLN A 326 -15.04 -14.54 39.31
CA GLN A 326 -15.26 -15.96 39.04
C GLN A 326 -15.11 -16.83 40.31
N LYS A 327 -14.41 -16.34 41.34
CA LYS A 327 -14.28 -17.02 42.65
C LYS A 327 -15.45 -16.71 43.57
N ASP A 328 -16.02 -15.51 43.48
CA ASP A 328 -17.11 -15.05 44.34
C ASP A 328 -18.47 -15.05 43.62
N ASP A 329 -19.36 -16.00 43.96
CA ASP A 329 -20.72 -16.10 43.38
C ASP A 329 -21.63 -14.87 43.72
N SER A 330 -21.19 -14.00 44.64
CA SER A 330 -21.77 -12.67 44.83
C SER A 330 -21.45 -11.71 43.69
N ALA A 331 -20.21 -11.74 43.18
CA ALA A 331 -19.73 -10.81 42.16
C ALA A 331 -20.41 -11.01 40.80
N ILE A 332 -21.07 -12.15 40.55
CA ILE A 332 -21.94 -12.36 39.39
C ILE A 332 -23.19 -11.45 39.46
N LYS A 333 -23.65 -11.10 40.67
CA LYS A 333 -24.77 -10.16 40.89
C LYS A 333 -24.29 -8.72 40.76
N ASP A 334 -23.15 -8.39 41.38
CA ASP A 334 -22.57 -7.04 41.33
C ASP A 334 -22.07 -6.67 39.92
N SER A 335 -21.46 -7.62 39.19
CA SER A 335 -21.11 -7.43 37.78
C SER A 335 -22.35 -7.27 36.89
N LYS A 336 -23.48 -7.92 37.19
CA LYS A 336 -24.75 -7.69 36.50
C LYS A 336 -25.32 -6.29 36.76
N VAL A 337 -25.11 -5.73 37.96
CA VAL A 337 -25.44 -4.32 38.28
C VAL A 337 -24.47 -3.37 37.56
N ALA A 338 -23.17 -3.64 37.60
CA ALA A 338 -22.16 -2.84 36.90
C ALA A 338 -22.33 -2.85 35.37
N MET A 339 -22.75 -3.97 34.79
CA MET A 339 -23.07 -4.08 33.35
C MET A 339 -24.34 -3.29 33.00
N LYS A 340 -25.37 -3.26 33.87
CA LYS A 340 -26.52 -2.35 33.70
C LYS A 340 -26.11 -0.89 33.80
N ALA A 341 -25.24 -0.52 34.75
CA ALA A 341 -24.72 0.84 34.86
C ALA A 341 -23.90 1.25 33.63
N ARG A 342 -23.06 0.34 33.10
CA ARG A 342 -22.32 0.55 31.85
C ARG A 342 -23.24 0.68 30.63
N LEU A 343 -24.32 -0.10 30.54
CA LEU A 343 -25.31 0.05 29.47
C LEU A 343 -25.99 1.42 29.54
N GLY A 344 -26.47 1.86 30.71
CA GLY A 344 -27.04 3.19 30.88
C GLY A 344 -26.06 4.33 30.58
N ALA A 345 -24.78 4.17 30.94
CA ALA A 345 -23.73 5.12 30.60
C ALA A 345 -23.45 5.18 29.08
N LEU A 346 -23.44 4.03 28.40
CA LEU A 346 -23.30 3.96 26.93
C LEU A 346 -24.55 4.49 26.21
N GLU A 347 -25.75 4.27 26.74
CA GLU A 347 -26.99 4.85 26.22
C GLU A 347 -26.98 6.39 26.34
N ALA A 348 -26.51 6.93 27.46
CA ALA A 348 -26.28 8.37 27.64
C ALA A 348 -25.18 8.92 26.70
N GLU A 349 -24.09 8.19 26.51
CA GLU A 349 -23.04 8.57 25.55
C GLU A 349 -23.57 8.56 24.10
N ILE A 350 -24.39 7.57 23.74
CA ILE A 350 -25.06 7.50 22.44
C ILE A 350 -26.05 8.66 22.26
N ALA A 351 -26.76 9.07 23.32
CA ALA A 351 -27.62 10.25 23.28
C ALA A 351 -26.82 11.54 22.97
N THR A 352 -25.76 11.83 23.74
CA THR A 352 -24.91 13.02 23.52
C THR A 352 -24.20 12.99 22.15
N ARG A 353 -23.79 11.81 21.66
CA ARG A 353 -23.26 11.63 20.30
C ARG A 353 -24.31 11.87 19.21
N ASN A 354 -25.57 11.52 19.45
CA ASN A 354 -26.67 11.83 18.52
C ASN A 354 -26.99 13.34 18.49
N GLU A 355 -26.90 14.03 19.63
CA GLU A 355 -27.08 15.48 19.73
C GLU A 355 -25.98 16.24 18.97
N THR A 356 -24.70 15.86 19.14
CA THR A 356 -23.58 16.48 18.41
C THR A 356 -23.59 16.14 16.92
N VAL A 357 -24.02 14.92 16.52
CA VAL A 357 -24.31 14.61 15.11
C VAL A 357 -25.49 15.43 14.58
N GLY A 358 -26.45 15.80 15.44
CA GLY A 358 -27.52 16.75 15.13
C GLY A 358 -27.00 18.16 14.86
N SER A 359 -26.18 18.73 15.75
CA SER A 359 -25.61 20.07 15.58
C SER A 359 -24.70 20.15 14.35
N LEU A 360 -23.81 19.18 14.15
CA LEU A 360 -22.93 19.12 12.98
C LEU A 360 -23.71 18.99 11.66
N ARG A 361 -24.87 18.30 11.65
CA ARG A 361 -25.76 18.27 10.48
C ARG A 361 -26.45 19.61 10.24
N ALA A 362 -26.85 20.33 11.29
CA ALA A 362 -27.42 21.67 11.17
C ALA A 362 -26.37 22.69 10.69
N GLU A 363 -25.13 22.60 11.18
CA GLU A 363 -23.99 23.40 10.73
C GLU A 363 -23.62 23.13 9.27
N LEU A 364 -23.56 21.87 8.84
CA LEU A 364 -23.34 21.50 7.44
C LEU A 364 -24.48 21.98 6.53
N ALA A 365 -25.74 21.93 6.99
CA ALA A 365 -26.87 22.49 6.26
C ALA A 365 -26.76 24.02 6.14
N ALA A 366 -26.40 24.72 7.20
CA ALA A 366 -26.18 26.17 7.19
C ALA A 366 -24.95 26.59 6.35
N ALA A 367 -23.89 25.78 6.33
CA ALA A 367 -22.72 25.99 5.46
C ALA A 367 -23.09 25.80 3.98
N ASN A 368 -23.84 24.75 3.64
CA ASN A 368 -24.36 24.53 2.30
C ASN A 368 -25.32 25.65 1.87
N GLU A 369 -26.14 26.18 2.78
CA GLU A 369 -27.01 27.34 2.49
C GLU A 369 -26.21 28.63 2.25
N ARG A 370 -25.12 28.86 2.99
CA ARG A 370 -24.18 29.97 2.73
C ARG A 370 -23.49 29.81 1.36
N LEU A 371 -23.01 28.62 1.04
CA LEU A 371 -22.38 28.31 -0.25
C LEU A 371 -23.36 28.44 -1.42
N ALA A 372 -24.63 28.04 -1.24
CA ALA A 372 -25.68 28.22 -2.23
C ALA A 372 -25.94 29.72 -2.49
N ARG A 373 -26.08 30.53 -1.44
CA ARG A 373 -26.25 31.99 -1.57
C ARG A 373 -25.04 32.68 -2.19
N GLN A 374 -23.81 32.24 -1.89
CA GLN A 374 -22.60 32.71 -2.56
C GLN A 374 -22.57 32.30 -4.04
N ALA A 375 -22.97 31.08 -4.38
CA ALA A 375 -23.07 30.62 -5.77
C ALA A 375 -24.18 31.36 -6.54
N GLU A 376 -25.28 31.75 -5.89
CA GLU A 376 -26.30 32.63 -6.48
C GLU A 376 -25.74 34.05 -6.71
N HIS A 377 -25.07 34.64 -5.72
CA HIS A 377 -24.39 35.94 -5.85
C HIS A 377 -23.41 35.96 -7.02
N TYR A 378 -22.47 35.00 -7.08
CA TYR A 378 -21.52 34.90 -8.18
C TYR A 378 -22.19 34.63 -9.54
N ARG A 379 -23.34 33.94 -9.58
CA ARG A 379 -24.09 33.72 -10.84
C ARG A 379 -24.82 34.96 -11.30
N ASP A 380 -25.31 35.80 -10.39
CA ASP A 380 -25.92 37.08 -10.72
C ASP A 380 -24.87 38.16 -11.04
N GLU A 381 -23.69 38.15 -10.41
CA GLU A 381 -22.53 38.92 -10.85
C GLU A 381 -22.06 38.50 -12.24
N LEU A 382 -21.94 37.19 -12.51
CA LEU A 382 -21.61 36.68 -13.86
C LEU A 382 -22.69 37.00 -14.91
N ARG A 383 -23.97 37.10 -14.52
CA ARG A 383 -25.04 37.62 -15.39
C ARG A 383 -24.91 39.11 -15.62
N GLN A 384 -24.56 39.89 -14.60
CA GLN A 384 -24.41 41.35 -14.69
C GLN A 384 -23.18 41.75 -15.52
N LEU A 385 -22.09 40.98 -15.42
CA LEU A 385 -20.92 41.08 -16.29
C LEU A 385 -21.20 40.54 -17.70
N GLY A 386 -21.93 39.42 -17.83
CA GLY A 386 -22.35 38.84 -19.11
C GLY A 386 -23.30 39.74 -19.91
N ALA A 387 -24.16 40.49 -19.22
CA ALA A 387 -25.01 41.53 -19.81
C ALA A 387 -24.21 42.68 -20.45
N GLY A 388 -22.91 42.79 -20.17
CA GLY A 388 -22.01 43.75 -20.82
C GLY A 388 -21.74 43.50 -22.31
N SER A 389 -22.25 42.41 -22.90
CA SER A 389 -21.98 42.04 -24.29
C SER A 389 -23.17 42.12 -25.26
N VAL A 390 -24.42 42.23 -24.78
CA VAL A 390 -25.60 42.47 -25.64
C VAL A 390 -26.66 43.32 -24.90
N PRO A 391 -27.04 44.50 -25.40
CA PRO A 391 -28.16 45.27 -24.85
C PRO A 391 -29.50 44.80 -25.43
N THR A 392 -30.34 44.14 -24.62
CA THR A 392 -31.74 43.83 -24.97
C THR A 392 -32.71 44.58 -24.05
N ALA A 393 -33.32 45.64 -24.59
CA ALA A 393 -34.29 46.45 -23.87
C ALA A 393 -35.68 45.79 -23.82
N ALA A 394 -36.03 45.15 -22.70
CA ALA A 394 -37.40 44.78 -22.35
C ALA A 394 -37.58 44.47 -20.85
N SER A 395 -38.82 44.61 -20.35
CA SER A 395 -39.33 44.03 -19.09
C SER A 395 -38.92 44.63 -17.72
N GLN A 396 -38.63 45.93 -17.63
CA GLN A 396 -38.86 46.68 -16.39
C GLN A 396 -40.38 46.89 -16.15
N SER A 397 -41.13 45.80 -15.89
CA SER A 397 -42.60 45.87 -15.75
C SER A 397 -43.26 44.69 -15.01
N ARG A 398 -42.53 43.99 -14.12
CA ARG A 398 -43.12 42.86 -13.35
C ARG A 398 -42.55 42.63 -11.95
N LYS A 399 -42.32 43.69 -11.18
CA LYS A 399 -41.74 43.61 -9.81
C LYS A 399 -42.58 44.27 -8.70
N GLU A 400 -43.85 44.61 -8.98
CA GLU A 400 -44.74 45.35 -8.06
C GLU A 400 -46.08 44.64 -7.83
N ALA A 401 -46.11 43.30 -7.93
CA ALA A 401 -47.35 42.52 -7.87
C ALA A 401 -47.15 41.15 -7.18
N ARG A 402 -46.40 41.11 -6.06
CA ARG A 402 -46.36 39.91 -5.20
C ARG A 402 -46.00 40.13 -3.73
N ASP A 403 -45.91 41.36 -3.25
CA ASP A 403 -45.59 41.69 -1.86
C ASP A 403 -46.85 41.90 -1.00
N GLU A 404 -47.83 41.01 -1.12
CA GLU A 404 -49.03 41.05 -0.25
C GLU A 404 -49.70 39.67 -0.08
N GLU A 405 -49.05 38.75 0.64
CA GLU A 405 -49.74 37.68 1.39
C GLU A 405 -48.79 36.97 2.38
N GLY A 406 -49.21 36.84 3.65
CA GLY A 406 -48.63 35.90 4.62
C GLY A 406 -47.22 36.20 5.13
N ASN A 407 -47.09 37.10 6.12
CA ASN A 407 -45.90 37.20 6.98
C ASN A 407 -45.75 35.94 7.86
N GLY A 408 -45.20 34.87 7.28
CA GLY A 408 -44.79 33.65 7.96
C GLY A 408 -43.37 33.33 7.56
N GLY A 409 -42.40 33.77 8.37
CA GLY A 409 -40.97 33.54 8.12
C GLY A 409 -40.70 32.06 7.86
N ARG A 410 -40.31 31.71 6.63
CA ARG A 410 -40.01 30.33 6.26
C ARG A 410 -38.78 29.88 7.03
N GLN A 411 -39.02 29.12 8.11
CA GLN A 411 -38.00 28.49 8.95
C GLN A 411 -36.88 27.91 8.10
N SER A 412 -35.63 28.00 8.57
CA SER A 412 -34.49 27.56 7.77
C SER A 412 -34.52 26.04 7.50
N LEU A 413 -33.75 25.58 6.52
CA LEU A 413 -33.66 24.13 6.26
C LEU A 413 -32.99 23.40 7.44
N ALA A 414 -32.06 24.06 8.14
CA ALA A 414 -31.47 23.57 9.39
C ALA A 414 -32.51 23.44 10.51
N GLU A 415 -33.35 24.45 10.70
CA GLU A 415 -34.39 24.49 11.74
C GLU A 415 -35.44 23.38 11.57
N ARG A 416 -35.88 23.09 10.33
CA ARG A 416 -36.75 21.94 10.05
C ARG A 416 -36.08 20.58 10.28
N MET A 417 -34.76 20.49 10.16
CA MET A 417 -34.02 19.23 10.31
C MET A 417 -33.56 18.96 11.76
N GLY A 418 -33.54 19.97 12.62
CA GLY A 418 -33.28 19.84 14.06
C GLY A 418 -34.51 19.46 14.90
N ALA A 419 -35.72 19.61 14.36
CA ALA A 419 -36.95 19.29 15.09
C ALA A 419 -37.14 17.76 15.28
N PRO A 420 -37.56 17.29 16.46
CA PRO A 420 -37.84 15.87 16.69
C PRO A 420 -38.98 15.39 15.78
N ARG A 421 -38.71 14.33 15.01
CA ARG A 421 -39.59 13.84 13.95
C ARG A 421 -40.95 13.36 14.52
N PRO A 422 -42.09 13.98 14.17
CA PRO A 422 -43.39 13.57 14.69
C PRO A 422 -43.76 12.16 14.21
N VAL A 423 -44.37 11.37 15.09
CA VAL A 423 -44.81 10.01 14.79
C VAL A 423 -45.99 10.05 13.81
N ALA A 424 -45.89 9.32 12.71
CA ALA A 424 -46.88 9.37 11.62
C ALA A 424 -48.22 8.77 12.04
N LEU A 425 -49.29 9.57 11.94
CA LEU A 425 -50.67 9.07 11.98
C LEU A 425 -51.01 8.34 10.67
N LYS A 426 -51.90 7.35 10.74
CA LYS A 426 -52.30 6.52 9.58
C LYS A 426 -52.89 7.38 8.45
N PRO A 427 -52.56 7.10 7.17
CA PRO A 427 -53.26 7.72 6.05
C PRO A 427 -54.71 7.25 5.98
N VAL A 428 -55.62 8.18 5.72
CA VAL A 428 -57.02 7.88 5.36
C VAL A 428 -57.06 7.42 3.90
N ALA A 429 -57.88 6.41 3.61
CA ALA A 429 -58.05 5.92 2.25
C ALA A 429 -58.85 6.92 1.39
N GLY A 430 -58.36 7.25 0.19
CA GLY A 430 -59.11 8.13 -0.73
C GLY A 430 -58.32 9.04 -1.67
N ALA A 431 -57.09 8.70 -2.06
CA ALA A 431 -56.36 9.43 -3.10
C ALA A 431 -55.59 8.46 -4.02
N GLY A 432 -55.93 8.42 -5.30
CA GLY A 432 -55.19 7.66 -6.30
C GLY A 432 -53.94 8.42 -6.73
N VAL A 433 -52.75 7.84 -6.52
CA VAL A 433 -51.45 8.43 -6.88
C VAL A 433 -50.62 7.43 -7.68
N ASP A 434 -49.95 7.92 -8.72
CA ASP A 434 -49.22 7.18 -9.77
C ASP A 434 -48.43 5.93 -9.32
N GLN A 435 -49.06 4.77 -9.40
CA GLN A 435 -48.40 3.48 -9.15
C GLN A 435 -47.21 3.23 -10.11
N SER A 436 -47.27 3.81 -11.32
CA SER A 436 -46.20 3.75 -12.34
C SER A 436 -44.90 4.40 -11.88
N ARG A 437 -44.99 5.56 -11.20
CA ARG A 437 -43.81 6.28 -10.68
C ARG A 437 -43.16 5.53 -9.54
N THR A 438 -43.95 4.98 -8.62
CA THR A 438 -43.43 4.16 -7.51
C THR A 438 -42.83 2.84 -8.00
N ALA A 439 -43.45 2.18 -9.00
CA ALA A 439 -42.93 0.94 -9.56
C ALA A 439 -41.55 1.14 -10.22
N ASN A 440 -41.38 2.22 -10.99
CA ASN A 440 -40.09 2.55 -11.62
C ASN A 440 -39.00 2.87 -10.58
N TYR A 441 -39.33 3.59 -9.50
CA TYR A 441 -38.39 3.89 -8.42
C TYR A 441 -37.94 2.63 -7.66
N LEU A 442 -38.89 1.74 -7.33
CA LEU A 442 -38.58 0.46 -6.67
C LEU A 442 -37.77 -0.48 -7.58
N ARG A 443 -38.02 -0.47 -8.89
CA ARG A 443 -37.23 -1.24 -9.86
C ARG A 443 -35.79 -0.72 -9.94
N ALA A 444 -35.58 0.59 -9.92
CA ALA A 444 -34.24 1.20 -9.89
C ALA A 444 -33.46 0.87 -8.61
N LEU A 445 -34.09 0.85 -7.43
CA LEU A 445 -33.45 0.46 -6.18
C LEU A 445 -33.09 -1.04 -6.10
N SER A 446 -33.69 -1.89 -6.94
CA SER A 446 -33.55 -3.36 -6.82
C SER A 446 -32.24 -3.97 -7.35
N GLY A 447 -31.32 -3.16 -7.88
CA GLY A 447 -29.92 -3.53 -8.07
C GLY A 447 -29.60 -4.66 -9.06
N LYS A 448 -30.54 -5.07 -9.92
CA LYS A 448 -30.25 -6.04 -11.00
C LYS A 448 -29.62 -5.36 -12.22
N PRO A 449 -28.55 -5.92 -12.81
CA PRO A 449 -28.00 -5.41 -14.06
C PRO A 449 -28.99 -5.60 -15.21
N VAL A 450 -28.98 -4.67 -16.16
CA VAL A 450 -29.79 -4.77 -17.38
C VAL A 450 -29.11 -5.76 -18.33
N SER A 451 -29.69 -6.96 -18.45
CA SER A 451 -29.40 -7.82 -19.60
C SER A 451 -29.99 -7.19 -20.85
N GLU A 452 -29.17 -6.99 -21.88
CA GLU A 452 -29.61 -6.44 -23.16
C GLU A 452 -30.72 -7.30 -23.76
N GLN A 453 -31.87 -6.68 -24.05
CA GLN A 453 -32.81 -7.19 -25.03
C GLN A 453 -32.87 -6.21 -26.18
N LEU A 454 -32.30 -6.63 -27.30
CA LEU A 454 -32.29 -5.91 -28.56
C LEU A 454 -33.73 -5.61 -28.99
N VAL A 455 -34.08 -4.33 -29.10
CA VAL A 455 -35.21 -3.90 -29.94
C VAL A 455 -34.72 -3.96 -31.38
N SER A 456 -35.37 -4.77 -32.21
CA SER A 456 -34.96 -4.98 -33.60
C SER A 456 -35.17 -3.71 -34.44
N LEU A 457 -34.15 -3.29 -35.19
CA LEU A 457 -34.22 -2.16 -36.13
C LEU A 457 -35.05 -2.46 -37.41
N SER A 458 -35.83 -3.54 -37.41
CA SER A 458 -36.70 -3.95 -38.51
C SER A 458 -37.84 -2.96 -38.78
N ASP A 459 -38.36 -2.32 -37.72
CA ASP A 459 -39.69 -1.68 -37.75
C ASP A 459 -39.64 -0.17 -38.07
N ILE A 460 -38.45 0.37 -38.35
CA ILE A 460 -38.22 1.79 -38.71
C ILE A 460 -37.78 1.94 -40.18
N ALA A 461 -37.31 0.86 -40.84
CA ALA A 461 -36.80 0.88 -42.21
C ALA A 461 -37.90 0.79 -43.30
N ALA A 462 -39.06 1.41 -43.08
CA ALA A 462 -40.26 1.25 -43.91
C ALA A 462 -40.87 2.57 -44.43
N SER A 463 -40.06 3.62 -44.66
CA SER A 463 -40.48 4.87 -45.30
C SER A 463 -39.31 5.62 -45.95
N GLY A 464 -39.39 5.88 -47.26
CA GLY A 464 -38.29 6.42 -48.08
C GLY A 464 -37.42 5.27 -48.65
N ALA A 465 -37.23 5.05 -49.96
CA ALA A 465 -37.16 5.95 -51.13
C ALA A 465 -35.99 6.95 -51.03
N GLU A 466 -35.13 7.12 -52.04
CA GLU A 466 -35.07 6.49 -53.37
C GLU A 466 -33.67 6.64 -53.99
N ASP A 467 -33.33 5.77 -54.97
CA ASP A 467 -32.34 5.98 -56.05
C ASP A 467 -30.80 6.07 -55.79
N ARG A 468 -30.05 5.49 -56.74
CA ARG A 468 -28.65 5.76 -57.19
C ARG A 468 -27.38 5.38 -56.38
N ASP A 469 -26.84 4.21 -56.75
CA ASP A 469 -25.69 4.01 -57.66
C ASP A 469 -24.23 4.45 -57.31
N SER A 470 -23.31 3.53 -57.59
CA SER A 470 -21.86 3.68 -57.85
C SER A 470 -20.93 4.39 -56.84
N THR A 471 -20.02 3.64 -56.21
CA THR A 471 -18.57 3.59 -56.57
C THR A 471 -17.80 2.58 -55.70
N ALA A 472 -16.61 2.16 -56.15
CA ALA A 472 -15.76 1.14 -55.51
C ALA A 472 -14.29 1.64 -55.39
N VAL A 473 -13.33 0.73 -55.12
CA VAL A 473 -11.87 0.98 -54.88
C VAL A 473 -11.61 1.37 -53.40
N THR A 474 -10.72 0.76 -52.60
CA THR A 474 -9.49 -0.04 -52.87
C THR A 474 -9.38 -1.35 -52.04
N SER A 475 -8.63 -2.30 -52.62
CA SER A 475 -7.79 -3.42 -52.09
C SER A 475 -7.10 -3.23 -50.71
N GLN A 476 -6.38 -4.18 -50.07
CA GLN A 476 -5.90 -5.57 -50.31
C GLN A 476 -5.49 -6.17 -48.92
N ASP A 477 -4.88 -7.34 -48.63
CA ASP A 477 -4.28 -8.52 -49.31
C ASP A 477 -4.64 -9.77 -48.43
N VAL A 478 -4.93 -10.99 -48.90
CA VAL A 478 -4.14 -12.06 -49.57
C VAL A 478 -3.26 -12.93 -48.61
N GLN A 479 -3.18 -14.22 -48.94
CA GLN A 479 -2.81 -15.37 -48.09
C GLN A 479 -1.91 -16.35 -48.87
N LEU A 480 -0.97 -17.05 -48.22
CA LEU A 480 -0.11 -18.07 -48.86
C LEU A 480 0.01 -19.38 -48.04
N LYS A 481 0.43 -20.47 -48.70
CA LYS A 481 0.12 -21.88 -48.29
C LYS A 481 1.10 -22.93 -48.85
N GLY A 482 1.40 -23.98 -48.06
CA GLY A 482 2.04 -25.26 -48.45
C GLY A 482 3.58 -25.29 -48.37
N ALA A 483 4.29 -26.43 -48.34
CA ALA A 483 3.98 -27.87 -48.13
C ALA A 483 5.32 -28.65 -47.94
N GLY A 484 5.45 -29.90 -47.48
CA GLY A 484 4.50 -30.88 -46.89
C GLY A 484 4.65 -32.31 -47.47
N ALA A 485 5.29 -33.26 -46.76
CA ALA A 485 5.55 -34.64 -47.26
C ALA A 485 5.65 -35.77 -46.18
N ASP A 486 5.09 -36.94 -46.53
CA ASP A 486 5.44 -38.34 -46.18
C ASP A 486 5.26 -38.98 -44.77
N HIS A 487 5.46 -40.32 -44.72
CA HIS A 487 4.88 -41.34 -43.79
C HIS A 487 5.98 -42.12 -42.98
N PRO A 488 5.73 -43.16 -42.13
CA PRO A 488 4.48 -43.91 -41.81
C PRO A 488 4.17 -44.34 -40.33
N LYS A 489 2.86 -44.49 -40.06
CA LYS A 489 2.13 -45.49 -39.22
C LYS A 489 2.87 -46.52 -38.31
N ALA A 490 2.73 -46.36 -36.99
CA ALA A 490 2.60 -47.40 -35.92
C ALA A 490 1.93 -46.73 -34.69
N ALA A 491 1.02 -47.26 -33.86
CA ALA A 491 0.65 -48.60 -33.35
C ALA A 491 1.17 -48.91 -31.92
N ALA A 492 0.22 -49.15 -30.99
CA ALA A 492 0.35 -49.72 -29.63
C ALA A 492 0.76 -48.83 -28.41
N ALA A 493 0.49 -49.40 -27.22
CA ALA A 493 0.92 -49.06 -25.85
C ALA A 493 0.31 -47.85 -25.09
N ASN A 494 -0.54 -48.16 -24.09
CA ASN A 494 -0.74 -47.34 -22.89
C ASN A 494 0.47 -47.50 -21.93
N PRO A 495 0.97 -46.42 -21.28
CA PRO A 495 1.72 -46.51 -20.03
C PRO A 495 0.78 -46.54 -18.79
N PRO A 496 1.25 -46.99 -17.60
CA PRO A 496 0.37 -47.47 -16.52
C PRO A 496 0.09 -46.48 -15.39
N LYS A 497 -0.89 -46.84 -14.52
CA LYS A 497 -1.03 -46.28 -13.17
C LYS A 497 0.16 -46.70 -12.28
N PRO A 498 0.62 -45.84 -11.37
CA PRO A 498 1.24 -46.26 -10.12
C PRO A 498 0.16 -46.45 -9.03
N GLU A 499 0.05 -47.64 -8.48
CA GLU A 499 -0.66 -47.87 -7.21
C GLU A 499 0.32 -47.66 -6.05
N THR A 500 -0.11 -46.96 -5.00
CA THR A 500 0.65 -46.83 -3.75
C THR A 500 -0.32 -46.92 -2.57
N ASP A 501 -0.19 -47.98 -1.77
CA ASP A 501 -1.05 -48.19 -0.62
C ASP A 501 -0.73 -47.21 0.52
N GLY A 502 -1.75 -46.45 0.93
CA GLY A 502 -1.75 -45.64 2.14
C GLY A 502 -2.77 -46.19 3.14
N PRO A 503 -2.49 -46.17 4.46
CA PRO A 503 -3.40 -46.72 5.46
C PRO A 503 -4.75 -45.98 5.44
N PRO A 504 -5.89 -46.69 5.65
CA PRO A 504 -7.21 -46.15 5.37
C PRO A 504 -7.57 -44.98 6.30
N GLN A 505 -7.59 -43.77 5.72
CA GLN A 505 -8.14 -42.60 6.38
C GLN A 505 -9.60 -42.86 6.74
N ARG A 506 -9.92 -42.89 8.05
CA ARG A 506 -11.28 -43.04 8.56
C ARG A 506 -12.11 -41.80 8.21
N ARG A 507 -12.70 -41.80 7.01
CA ARG A 507 -13.70 -40.80 6.58
C ARG A 507 -14.80 -40.74 7.64
N ARG A 508 -14.96 -39.58 8.28
CA ARG A 508 -16.04 -39.35 9.25
C ARG A 508 -17.36 -39.48 8.50
N SER A 509 -18.23 -40.40 8.92
CA SER A 509 -19.53 -40.61 8.27
C SER A 509 -20.38 -39.33 8.36
N SER A 510 -21.15 -39.08 7.30
CA SER A 510 -22.01 -37.90 7.23
C SER A 510 -23.09 -37.95 8.31
N LEU A 511 -23.63 -36.78 8.70
CA LEU A 511 -24.71 -36.74 9.68
C LEU A 511 -25.98 -37.47 9.19
N LEU A 512 -26.17 -37.63 7.87
CA LEU A 512 -27.32 -38.34 7.32
C LEU A 512 -27.26 -39.85 7.61
N ASP A 513 -26.08 -40.48 7.57
CA ASP A 513 -25.91 -41.91 7.89
C ASP A 513 -26.20 -42.22 9.37
N ARG A 514 -26.00 -41.24 10.26
CA ARG A 514 -26.34 -41.36 11.69
C ARG A 514 -27.84 -41.21 11.95
N ILE A 515 -28.58 -40.56 11.05
CA ILE A 515 -30.03 -40.39 11.18
C ILE A 515 -30.75 -41.61 10.58
N SER A 516 -30.28 -42.13 9.45
CA SER A 516 -30.87 -43.31 8.79
C SER A 516 -30.67 -44.63 9.56
N SER A 517 -29.59 -44.74 10.35
CA SER A 517 -29.32 -45.92 11.18
C SER A 517 -30.17 -45.96 12.47
N VAL A 518 -30.47 -44.81 13.08
CA VAL A 518 -31.31 -44.73 14.29
C VAL A 518 -32.76 -45.12 14.00
N SER A 519 -33.30 -44.81 12.82
CA SER A 519 -34.69 -45.17 12.46
C SER A 519 -34.92 -46.67 12.25
N LYS A 520 -33.90 -47.52 12.40
CA LYS A 520 -33.96 -48.97 12.15
C LYS A 520 -33.68 -49.83 13.39
N SER A 521 -33.67 -49.23 14.58
CA SER A 521 -33.51 -49.91 15.87
C SER A 521 -34.75 -49.84 16.78
N SER A 522 -35.93 -49.61 16.18
CA SER A 522 -37.20 -49.47 16.92
C SER A 522 -38.36 -50.17 16.20
N SER A 523 -38.26 -51.49 16.06
CA SER A 523 -39.31 -52.42 15.65
C SER A 523 -39.00 -53.81 16.21
#